data_AF-A0A1B7VRK8-F1
#
_entry.id   AF-A0A1B7VRK8-F1
#
_cell.length_a   1.000
_cell.length_b   1.000
_cell.length_c   1.000
_cell.angle_alpha   90.00
_cell.angle_beta   90.00
_cell.angle_gamma   90.00
#
_symmetry.space_group_name_H-M   'P 1'
#
loop_
_entity.id
_entity.type
_entity.pdbx_description
1 polymer ?
#
loop_
_entity_poly.entity_id
_entity_poly.type
_entity_poly.pdbx_seq_one_letter_code
_entity_poly.pdbx_strand_id
1 'polypeptide(L)'
;MVNQLFYGDNLEVLRKHIKDETIDLCYIDPPFNSKRNYNQIYNNVGKEDKAQAQAFIDTWTWDDHANQGLAEIQENYLGHFTSQSIDLISGLTKVLGKGSLLAYLVSMTLRIAEIHRVLKPTGSFYI
;
A
#
# COMPACT_ATOMS: atom_id res chain seq x y z
N MET A 1 0.71 -19.74 19.20
CA MET A 1 0.22 -18.34 19.26
C MET A 1 -1.27 -18.33 18.96
N VAL A 2 -2.00 -17.36 19.50
CA VAL A 2 -3.44 -17.17 19.21
C VAL A 2 -3.56 -16.32 17.95
N ASN A 3 -4.49 -16.67 17.06
CA ASN A 3 -4.76 -15.89 15.85
C ASN A 3 -5.37 -14.53 16.23
N GLN A 4 -4.93 -13.46 15.58
CA GLN A 4 -5.42 -12.09 15.80
C GLN A 4 -6.02 -11.53 14.52
N LEU A 5 -7.11 -10.76 14.68
CA LEU A 5 -7.75 -10.02 13.60
C LEU A 5 -7.77 -8.54 13.98
N PHE A 6 -7.24 -7.69 13.12
CA PHE A 6 -7.25 -6.24 13.28
C PHE A 6 -8.20 -5.62 12.25
N TYR A 7 -8.92 -4.58 12.65
CA TYR A 7 -9.82 -3.81 11.78
C TYR A 7 -9.37 -2.35 11.77
N GLY A 8 -9.11 -1.80 10.58
CA GLY A 8 -8.65 -0.43 10.39
C GLY A 8 -7.74 -0.29 9.17
N ASP A 9 -7.15 0.89 9.02
CA ASP A 9 -6.10 1.11 8.02
C ASP A 9 -4.86 0.28 8.37
N ASN A 10 -4.35 -0.47 7.40
CA ASN A 10 -3.26 -1.41 7.63
C ASN A 10 -1.93 -0.73 7.98
N LEU A 11 -1.69 0.52 7.55
CA LEU A 11 -0.49 1.27 7.92
C LEU A 11 -0.50 1.57 9.42
N GLU A 12 -1.63 2.06 9.92
CA GLU A 12 -1.83 2.33 11.34
C GLU A 12 -1.76 1.06 12.18
N VAL A 13 -2.35 -0.04 11.69
CA VAL A 13 -2.30 -1.35 12.38
C VAL A 13 -0.87 -1.85 12.50
N LEU A 14 -0.10 -1.85 11.40
CA LEU A 14 1.29 -2.27 11.39
C LEU A 14 2.11 -1.45 12.40
N ARG A 15 1.93 -0.13 12.43
CA ARG A 15 2.64 0.79 13.32
C ARG A 15 2.31 0.60 14.79
N LYS A 16 1.04 0.42 15.14
CA LYS A 16 0.59 0.44 16.55
C LYS A 16 0.59 -0.92 17.21
N HIS A 17 0.42 -1.99 16.44
CA HIS A 17 0.10 -3.29 17.01
C HIS A 17 1.14 -4.37 16.69
N ILE A 18 1.96 -4.19 15.67
CA ILE A 18 2.92 -5.20 15.22
C ILE A 18 4.34 -4.73 15.51
N LYS A 19 5.06 -5.53 16.31
CA LYS A 19 6.44 -5.25 16.71
C LYS A 19 7.42 -5.53 15.57
N ASP A 20 8.54 -4.83 15.59
CA ASP A 20 9.68 -5.02 14.69
C ASP A 20 10.15 -6.48 14.71
N GLU A 21 10.55 -6.99 13.55
CA GLU A 21 11.17 -8.31 13.41
C GLU A 21 10.40 -9.46 14.09
N THR A 22 9.07 -9.43 14.03
CA THR A 22 8.21 -10.49 14.63
C THR A 22 7.51 -11.38 13.62
N ILE A 23 7.45 -10.98 12.35
CA ILE A 23 6.72 -11.69 11.30
C ILE A 23 7.69 -12.52 10.44
N ASP A 24 7.39 -13.81 10.28
CA ASP A 24 8.16 -14.72 9.41
C ASP A 24 7.73 -14.64 7.93
N LEU A 25 6.46 -14.34 7.68
CA LEU A 25 5.88 -14.33 6.34
C LEU A 25 4.80 -13.26 6.23
N CYS A 26 4.89 -12.40 5.23
CA CYS A 26 3.86 -11.46 4.85
C CYS A 26 3.40 -11.74 3.41
N TYR A 27 2.08 -11.82 3.21
CA TYR A 27 1.45 -11.89 1.91
C TYR A 27 0.40 -10.79 1.82
N ILE A 28 0.41 -10.03 0.73
CA ILE A 28 -0.62 -9.03 0.45
C ILE A 28 -1.11 -9.18 -1.00
N ASP A 29 -2.36 -8.82 -1.24
CA ASP A 29 -2.97 -8.70 -2.56
C ASP A 29 -3.56 -7.28 -2.68
N PRO A 30 -2.72 -6.27 -3.00
CA PRO A 30 -3.15 -4.88 -3.00
C PRO A 30 -3.96 -4.58 -4.27
N PRO A 31 -4.84 -3.56 -4.25
CA PRO A 31 -5.62 -3.21 -5.43
C PRO A 31 -4.71 -2.81 -6.60
N PHE A 32 -4.90 -3.44 -7.77
CA PHE A 32 -4.10 -3.18 -8.96
C PHE A 32 -4.41 -1.80 -9.56
N ASN A 33 -3.39 -0.95 -9.71
CA ASN A 33 -3.47 0.31 -10.48
C ASN A 33 -3.43 0.04 -11.98
N SER A 34 -4.45 -0.64 -12.49
CA SER A 34 -4.47 -1.18 -13.85
C SER A 34 -4.93 -0.18 -14.91
N LYS A 35 -5.54 0.96 -14.53
CA LYS A 35 -6.24 1.91 -15.42
C LYS A 35 -7.20 1.24 -16.43
N ARG A 36 -7.57 -0.03 -16.21
CA ARG A 36 -8.42 -0.82 -17.10
C ARG A 36 -9.80 -0.89 -16.48
N ASN A 37 -10.78 -0.27 -17.12
CA ASN A 37 -12.15 -0.78 -17.07
C ASN A 37 -12.11 -2.18 -17.70
N TYR A 38 -12.11 -3.24 -16.90
CA TYR A 38 -12.45 -4.57 -17.40
C TYR A 38 -13.95 -4.57 -17.77
N ASN A 39 -14.26 -4.04 -18.96
CA ASN A 39 -15.60 -4.10 -19.58
C ASN A 39 -15.93 -5.49 -20.16
N GLN A 40 -15.35 -6.56 -19.61
CA GLN A 40 -15.57 -7.95 -19.98
C GLN A 40 -15.24 -8.75 -18.70
N ILE A 41 -16.09 -9.53 -18.04
CA ILE A 41 -17.13 -10.44 -18.50
C ILE A 41 -18.03 -10.74 -17.29
N TYR A 42 -19.22 -10.15 -17.13
CA TYR A 42 -20.32 -10.80 -16.37
C TYR A 42 -21.68 -10.25 -16.86
N ASN A 43 -22.11 -10.75 -18.02
CA ASN A 43 -23.51 -10.64 -18.45
C ASN A 43 -24.42 -11.66 -17.76
N ASN A 44 -23.97 -12.32 -16.67
CA ASN A 44 -24.82 -13.21 -15.88
C ASN A 44 -25.00 -12.67 -14.47
N VAL A 45 -26.18 -12.09 -14.30
CA VAL A 45 -26.75 -11.53 -13.07
C VAL A 45 -26.78 -12.60 -11.96
N GLY A 46 -25.89 -12.45 -10.98
CA GLY A 46 -25.94 -13.10 -9.67
C GLY A 46 -25.58 -12.07 -8.60
N LYS A 47 -26.37 -11.97 -7.52
CA LYS A 47 -26.36 -10.88 -6.52
C LYS A 47 -25.11 -10.80 -5.62
N GLU A 48 -23.97 -11.41 -5.97
CA GLU A 48 -22.88 -11.67 -5.01
C GLU A 48 -21.59 -10.84 -5.20
N ASP A 49 -21.36 -10.14 -6.33
CA ASP A 49 -20.04 -9.54 -6.62
C ASP A 49 -19.90 -8.02 -6.38
N LYS A 50 -20.46 -7.49 -5.29
CA LYS A 50 -20.24 -6.07 -4.93
C LYS A 50 -18.83 -5.79 -4.41
N ALA A 51 -18.26 -6.71 -3.64
CA ALA A 51 -16.91 -6.55 -3.08
C ALA A 51 -15.82 -6.64 -4.16
N GLN A 52 -16.00 -7.52 -5.15
CA GLN A 52 -15.09 -7.63 -6.28
C GLN A 52 -15.15 -6.39 -7.17
N ALA A 53 -16.34 -5.89 -7.53
CA ALA A 53 -16.51 -4.71 -8.37
C ALA A 53 -15.79 -3.44 -7.84
N GLN A 54 -15.65 -3.30 -6.52
CA GLN A 54 -15.02 -2.15 -5.88
C GLN A 54 -13.48 -2.22 -5.89
N ALA A 55 -12.91 -3.42 -6.02
CA ALA A 55 -11.47 -3.62 -6.23
C ALA A 55 -11.00 -3.18 -7.65
N PHE A 56 -11.94 -2.85 -8.55
CA PHE A 56 -11.67 -2.48 -9.95
C PHE A 56 -11.87 -1.00 -10.27
N ILE A 57 -12.17 -0.16 -9.27
CA ILE A 57 -12.19 1.30 -9.42
C ILE A 57 -10.87 1.83 -8.87
N ASP A 58 -10.19 2.72 -9.62
CA ASP A 58 -8.97 3.40 -9.17
C ASP A 58 -9.23 4.03 -7.80
N THR A 59 -8.79 3.34 -6.74
CA THR A 59 -9.00 3.75 -5.35
C THR A 59 -8.12 4.94 -5.01
N TRP A 60 -7.09 5.18 -5.82
CA TRP A 60 -6.04 6.15 -5.54
C TRP A 60 -6.29 7.44 -6.32
N THR A 61 -6.57 8.50 -5.60
CA THR A 61 -6.57 9.87 -6.08
C THR A 61 -5.48 10.66 -5.39
N TRP A 62 -4.97 11.70 -6.02
CA TRP A 62 -4.07 12.61 -5.33
C TRP A 62 -4.88 13.48 -4.36
N ASP A 63 -4.84 13.13 -3.08
CA ASP A 63 -5.57 13.77 -1.99
C ASP A 63 -4.61 14.22 -0.86
N ASP A 64 -5.18 14.65 0.27
CA ASP A 64 -4.41 15.08 1.43
C ASP A 64 -3.60 13.94 2.06
N HIS A 65 -4.10 12.71 2.01
CA HIS A 65 -3.35 11.53 2.46
C HIS A 65 -2.12 11.29 1.59
N ALA A 66 -2.23 11.47 0.27
CA ALA A 66 -1.09 11.41 -0.64
C ALA A 66 -0.06 12.51 -0.36
N ASN A 67 -0.50 13.74 -0.03
CA ASN A 67 0.43 14.83 0.34
C ASN A 67 1.15 14.51 1.67
N GLN A 68 0.43 14.03 2.68
CA GLN A 68 0.99 13.63 3.98
C GLN A 68 1.99 12.48 3.83
N GLY A 69 1.61 11.45 3.07
CA GLY A 69 2.46 10.30 2.80
C GLY A 69 3.73 10.66 2.04
N LEU A 70 3.65 11.58 1.07
CA LEU A 70 4.82 12.07 0.38
C LEU A 70 5.76 12.84 1.33
N ALA A 71 5.22 13.72 2.17
CA ALA A 71 6.01 14.46 3.15
C ALA A 71 6.69 13.51 4.14
N GLU A 72 5.97 12.50 4.64
CA GLU A 72 6.52 11.49 5.54
C GLU A 72 7.69 10.72 4.91
N ILE A 73 7.56 10.31 3.63
CA ILE A 73 8.66 9.64 2.91
C ILE A 73 9.87 10.57 2.80
N GLN A 74 9.66 11.84 2.44
CA GLN A 74 10.73 12.80 2.18
C GLN A 74 11.45 13.25 3.46
N GLU A 75 10.69 13.49 4.53
CA GLU A 75 11.22 13.89 5.83
C GLU A 75 11.85 12.70 6.57
N ASN A 76 11.34 11.49 6.33
CA ASN A 76 11.80 10.24 6.94
C ASN A 76 11.98 10.35 8.46
N TYR A 77 11.07 11.04 9.15
CA TYR A 77 11.21 11.34 10.57
C TYR A 77 11.21 10.10 11.48
N LEU A 78 10.67 8.97 11.01
CA LEU A 78 10.72 7.67 11.68
C LEU A 78 11.95 6.84 11.32
N GLY A 79 12.69 7.20 10.26
CA GLY A 79 13.83 6.43 9.78
C GLY A 79 13.48 5.10 9.08
N HIS A 80 12.21 4.90 8.70
CA HIS A 80 11.74 3.64 8.08
C HIS A 80 12.06 3.54 6.58
N PHE A 81 12.36 4.66 5.92
CA PHE A 81 12.61 4.69 4.47
C PHE A 81 14.10 4.65 4.16
N THR A 82 14.48 3.86 3.15
CA THR A 82 15.84 3.85 2.60
C THR A 82 16.09 5.09 1.75
N SER A 83 17.34 5.53 1.61
CA SER A 83 17.68 6.66 0.73
C SER A 83 17.23 6.41 -0.71
N GLN A 84 17.34 5.18 -1.20
CA GLN A 84 16.90 4.79 -2.54
C GLN A 84 15.39 4.97 -2.73
N SER A 85 14.59 4.60 -1.73
CA SER A 85 13.13 4.80 -1.76
C SER A 85 12.76 6.29 -1.78
N ILE A 86 13.46 7.11 -0.98
CA ILE A 86 13.24 8.56 -0.90
C ILE A 86 13.59 9.23 -2.24
N ASP A 87 14.75 8.89 -2.80
CA ASP A 87 15.23 9.42 -4.08
C ASP A 87 14.29 9.03 -5.23
N LEU A 88 13.85 7.76 -5.25
CA LEU A 88 12.92 7.26 -6.28
C LEU A 88 11.59 8.01 -6.23
N ILE A 89 10.95 8.10 -5.06
CA ILE A 89 9.65 8.79 -4.94
C ILE A 89 9.80 10.28 -5.26
N SER A 90 10.85 10.93 -4.75
CA SER A 90 11.13 12.34 -5.06
C SER A 90 11.39 12.57 -6.54
N GLY A 91 12.10 11.67 -7.22
CA GLY A 91 12.30 11.71 -8.67
C GLY A 91 10.99 11.55 -9.45
N LEU A 92 10.18 10.55 -9.07
CA LEU A 92 8.91 10.27 -9.72
C LEU A 92 7.90 11.41 -9.58
N THR A 93 7.93 12.18 -8.48
CA THR A 93 7.08 13.38 -8.33
C THR A 93 7.30 14.41 -9.44
N LYS A 94 8.54 14.52 -9.94
CA LYS A 94 8.92 15.47 -11.00
C LYS A 94 8.49 15.00 -12.39
N VAL A 95 8.29 13.68 -12.57
CA VAL A 95 8.01 13.05 -13.87
C VAL A 95 6.53 12.77 -14.06
N LEU A 96 5.86 12.23 -13.04
CA LEU A 96 4.49 11.73 -13.15
C LEU A 96 3.43 12.80 -12.86
N GLY A 97 3.81 13.86 -12.14
CA GLY A 97 2.85 14.81 -11.59
C GLY A 97 1.96 14.20 -10.50
N LYS A 98 1.16 15.05 -9.86
CA LYS A 98 0.25 14.69 -8.76
C LYS A 98 -1.03 14.04 -9.31
N GLY A 99 -1.01 12.73 -9.52
CA GLY A 99 -2.14 11.94 -10.01
C GLY A 99 -2.21 10.52 -9.42
N SER A 100 -3.20 9.74 -9.84
CA SER A 100 -3.52 8.41 -9.27
C SER A 100 -2.33 7.44 -9.19
N LEU A 101 -1.46 7.44 -10.20
CA LEU A 101 -0.26 6.60 -10.18
C LEU A 101 0.71 7.00 -9.07
N LEU A 102 0.99 8.30 -8.91
CA LEU A 102 1.88 8.74 -7.85
C LEU A 102 1.25 8.55 -6.47
N ALA A 103 -0.06 8.77 -6.33
CA ALA A 103 -0.79 8.50 -5.09
C ALA A 103 -0.70 7.01 -4.68
N TYR A 104 -0.88 6.10 -5.64
CA TYR A 104 -0.69 4.67 -5.42
C TYR A 104 0.74 4.33 -4.97
N LEU A 105 1.75 4.86 -5.66
CA LEU A 105 3.15 4.59 -5.33
C LEU A 105 3.51 5.09 -3.93
N VAL A 106 3.09 6.31 -3.56
CA VAL A 106 3.25 6.84 -2.20
C VAL A 106 2.60 5.91 -1.17
N SER A 107 1.34 5.53 -1.41
CA SER A 107 0.59 4.64 -0.53
C SER A 107 1.25 3.27 -0.30
N MET A 108 1.75 2.65 -1.38
CA MET A 108 2.44 1.37 -1.32
C MET A 108 3.80 1.50 -0.64
N THR A 109 4.55 2.58 -0.89
CA THR A 109 5.86 2.80 -0.24
C THR A 109 5.73 2.89 1.27
N LEU A 110 4.73 3.61 1.80
CA LEU A 110 4.48 3.67 3.25
C LEU A 110 4.26 2.27 3.85
N ARG A 111 3.39 1.48 3.21
CA ARG A 111 2.98 0.16 3.71
C ARG A 111 4.09 -0.87 3.59
N ILE A 112 4.81 -0.89 2.48
CA ILE A 112 5.92 -1.81 2.25
C ILE A 112 7.06 -1.53 3.24
N ALA A 113 7.34 -0.25 3.55
CA ALA A 113 8.34 0.08 4.57
C ALA A 113 7.97 -0.48 5.95
N GLU A 114 6.71 -0.37 6.37
CA GLU A 114 6.24 -0.99 7.62
C GLU A 114 6.25 -2.52 7.57
N ILE A 115 5.93 -3.13 6.41
CA ILE A 115 6.04 -4.59 6.23
C ILE A 115 7.50 -5.03 6.43
N HIS A 116 8.47 -4.31 5.85
CA HIS A 116 9.88 -4.60 6.06
C HIS A 116 10.31 -4.42 7.53
N ARG A 117 9.79 -3.42 8.25
CA ARG A 117 10.08 -3.24 9.68
C ARG A 117 9.62 -4.43 10.52
N VAL A 118 8.41 -4.94 10.27
CA VAL A 118 7.84 -6.02 11.08
C VAL A 118 8.36 -7.40 10.70
N LEU A 119 8.92 -7.56 9.50
CA LEU A 119 9.53 -8.82 9.06
C LEU A 119 10.82 -9.09 9.80
N LYS A 120 11.02 -10.35 10.20
CA LYS A 120 12.32 -10.83 10.67
C LYS A 120 13.38 -10.69 9.57
N PRO A 121 14.68 -10.67 9.92
CA PRO A 121 15.75 -10.74 8.93
C PRO A 121 15.67 -11.95 7.98
N THR A 122 15.06 -13.05 8.43
CA THR A 122 14.81 -14.27 7.64
C THR A 122 13.39 -14.34 7.06
N GLY A 123 12.59 -13.28 7.24
CA GLY A 123 11.21 -13.24 6.82
C GLY A 123 11.06 -13.03 5.31
N SER A 124 9.96 -13.51 4.77
CA SER A 124 9.66 -13.38 3.34
C SER A 124 8.43 -12.51 3.10
N PHE A 125 8.48 -11.74 2.02
CA PHE A 125 7.37 -10.90 1.55
C PHE A 125 6.94 -11.33 0.15
N TYR A 126 5.63 -11.56 -0.02
CA TYR A 126 5.00 -11.88 -1.30
C TYR A 126 3.89 -10.86 -1.60
N ILE A 127 3.88 -10.36 -2.84
CA ILE A 127 2.94 -9.37 -3.38
C ILE A 127 2.48 -9.81 -4.77
#